data_AF-B3RIE3-F1
#
_entry.id   AF-B3RIE3-F1
#
_cell.length_a   1.000
_cell.length_b   1.000
_cell.length_c   1.000
_cell.angle_alpha   90.00
_cell.angle_beta   90.00
_cell.angle_gamma   90.00
#
_symmetry.space_group_name_H-M   'P 1'
#
loop_
_entity.id
_entity.type
_entity.pdbx_description
1 polymer ?
#
loop_
_entity_poly.entity_id
_entity_poly.type
_entity_poly.pdbx_seq_one_letter_code
_entity_poly.pdbx_strand_id
1 'polypeptide(L)'
;MASSIEAAVDSVSLSAYRDQQFKGTVTEQESKLKLTCTMYVGNLSFYTTESQLYEVFSKVGDVKRIVMGLDRFKKTPCGFCFLTYDTREEAEMCMRYINGTKIDDRIIRTDWDAGFIEGRQYGRGRSGGQVRDECRQDFDANRGGFGQLLAKGGFSETSSLHH
;
A
#
# COMPACT_ATOMS: atom_id res chain seq x y z
N MET A 1 -11.89 -13.79 26.52
CA MET A 1 -11.29 -14.81 25.61
C MET A 1 -11.90 -14.82 24.21
N ALA A 2 -13.03 -14.15 23.94
CA ALA A 2 -13.63 -14.09 22.58
C ALA A 2 -13.09 -12.95 21.68
N SER A 3 -12.34 -11.99 22.21
CA SER A 3 -11.98 -10.75 21.49
C SER A 3 -10.89 -10.93 20.43
N SER A 4 -10.03 -11.94 20.55
CA SER A 4 -8.90 -12.13 19.62
C SER A 4 -9.29 -12.88 18.35
N ILE A 5 -10.36 -13.69 18.40
CA ILE A 5 -10.83 -14.46 17.24
C ILE A 5 -11.65 -13.57 16.31
N GLU A 6 -12.55 -12.72 16.84
CA GLU A 6 -13.34 -11.76 16.04
C GLU A 6 -12.46 -10.75 15.26
N ALA A 7 -11.39 -10.26 15.87
CA ALA A 7 -10.45 -9.34 15.20
C ALA A 7 -9.68 -10.02 14.05
N ALA A 8 -9.41 -11.32 14.14
CA ALA A 8 -8.70 -12.07 13.10
C ALA A 8 -9.57 -12.33 11.86
N VAL A 9 -10.89 -12.51 12.04
CA VAL A 9 -11.82 -12.74 10.91
C VAL A 9 -12.02 -11.48 10.07
N ASP A 10 -11.98 -10.30 10.68
CA ASP A 10 -12.15 -9.02 9.98
C ASP A 10 -10.96 -8.69 9.07
N SER A 11 -9.73 -9.05 9.49
CA SER A 11 -8.50 -8.75 8.74
C SER A 11 -8.42 -9.34 7.33
N VAL A 12 -9.14 -10.45 7.08
CA VAL A 12 -9.16 -11.16 5.79
C VAL A 12 -10.23 -10.59 4.86
N SER A 13 -11.21 -9.87 5.39
CA SER A 13 -12.32 -9.32 4.61
C SER A 13 -11.85 -8.30 3.57
N LEU A 14 -12.69 -8.05 2.56
CA LEU A 14 -12.40 -6.99 1.60
C LEU A 14 -12.52 -5.63 2.29
N SER A 15 -11.44 -4.88 2.33
CA SER A 15 -11.47 -3.49 2.80
C SER A 15 -12.24 -2.60 1.81
N ALA A 16 -12.49 -1.34 2.18
CA ALA A 16 -13.05 -0.33 1.27
C ALA A 16 -12.07 0.11 0.16
N TYR A 17 -10.81 -0.33 0.21
CA TYR A 17 -9.82 0.03 -0.81
C TYR A 17 -10.20 -0.61 -2.17
N ARG A 18 -10.18 0.22 -3.21
CA ARG A 18 -10.41 -0.19 -4.60
C ARG A 18 -9.44 0.56 -5.50
N ASP A 19 -8.89 -0.15 -6.49
CA ASP A 19 -8.13 0.51 -7.54
C ASP A 19 -9.09 1.30 -8.44
N GLN A 20 -9.06 2.63 -8.33
CA GLN A 20 -9.88 3.55 -9.13
C GLN A 20 -9.58 3.53 -10.64
N GLN A 21 -8.45 2.96 -11.06
CA GLN A 21 -8.07 2.82 -12.48
C GLN A 21 -8.26 1.40 -13.02
N PHE A 22 -8.99 0.54 -12.30
CA PHE A 22 -9.32 -0.79 -12.78
C PHE A 22 -10.16 -0.71 -14.07
N LYS A 23 -9.74 -1.39 -15.14
CA LYS A 23 -10.36 -1.31 -16.48
C LYS A 23 -11.61 -2.19 -16.66
N GLY A 24 -12.32 -2.51 -15.59
CA GLY A 24 -13.52 -3.37 -15.60
C GLY A 24 -14.60 -2.85 -14.67
N THR A 25 -15.68 -3.61 -14.53
CA THR A 25 -16.78 -3.24 -13.63
C THR A 25 -16.40 -3.41 -12.17
N VAL A 26 -17.14 -2.74 -11.27
CA VAL A 26 -16.97 -2.92 -9.81
C VAL A 26 -17.16 -4.38 -9.41
N THR A 27 -18.18 -5.05 -9.96
CA THR A 27 -18.46 -6.47 -9.69
C THR A 27 -17.32 -7.38 -10.14
N GLU A 28 -16.72 -7.11 -11.31
CA GLU A 28 -15.54 -7.84 -11.78
C GLU A 28 -14.33 -7.61 -10.86
N GLN A 29 -14.12 -6.37 -10.42
CA GLN A 29 -13.04 -6.06 -9.49
C GLN A 29 -13.22 -6.82 -8.17
N GLU A 30 -14.41 -6.80 -7.59
CA GLU A 30 -14.71 -7.53 -6.35
C GLU A 30 -14.52 -9.03 -6.50
N SER A 31 -14.95 -9.59 -7.63
CA SER A 31 -14.75 -11.01 -7.92
C SER A 31 -13.26 -11.36 -7.98
N LYS A 32 -12.43 -10.51 -8.60
CA LYS A 32 -10.96 -10.70 -8.60
C LYS A 32 -10.37 -10.56 -7.20
N LEU A 33 -10.79 -9.58 -6.41
CA LEU A 33 -10.28 -9.37 -5.06
C LEU A 33 -10.57 -10.56 -4.12
N LYS A 34 -11.69 -11.25 -4.32
CA LYS A 34 -12.04 -12.47 -3.56
C LYS A 34 -11.17 -13.68 -3.87
N LEU A 35 -10.58 -13.74 -5.06
CA LEU A 35 -9.85 -14.93 -5.56
C LEU A 35 -8.35 -14.70 -5.75
N THR A 36 -7.88 -13.46 -5.69
CA THR A 36 -6.49 -13.07 -5.96
C THR A 36 -5.51 -13.62 -4.92
N CYS A 37 -4.29 -13.93 -5.34
CA CYS A 37 -3.12 -14.14 -4.46
C CYS A 37 -2.21 -12.89 -4.40
N THR A 38 -2.64 -11.78 -5.01
CA THR A 38 -1.87 -10.54 -5.07
C THR A 38 -2.34 -9.56 -4.00
N MET A 39 -1.36 -8.98 -3.31
CA MET A 39 -1.49 -8.02 -2.24
C MET A 39 -0.89 -6.68 -2.68
N TYR A 40 -1.60 -5.60 -2.39
CA TYR A 40 -0.98 -4.28 -2.27
C TYR A 40 -0.40 -4.16 -0.86
N VAL A 41 0.87 -3.75 -0.75
CA VAL A 41 1.52 -3.47 0.53
C VAL A 41 1.87 -1.99 0.58
N GLY A 42 1.25 -1.26 1.50
CA GLY A 42 1.43 0.18 1.68
C GLY A 42 2.06 0.55 3.01
N ASN A 43 2.33 1.85 3.14
CA ASN A 43 2.98 2.46 4.30
C ASN A 43 4.43 1.98 4.56
N LEU A 44 5.12 1.46 3.54
CA LEU A 44 6.54 1.13 3.62
C LEU A 44 7.42 2.38 3.74
N SER A 45 8.64 2.21 4.23
CA SER A 45 9.67 3.26 4.15
C SER A 45 10.13 3.38 2.70
N PHE A 46 10.62 4.56 2.29
CA PHE A 46 11.32 4.72 1.00
C PHE A 46 12.66 3.97 0.97
N TYR A 47 13.17 3.55 2.13
CA TYR A 47 14.41 2.79 2.27
C TYR A 47 14.19 1.28 2.39
N THR A 48 12.93 0.81 2.53
CA THR A 48 12.64 -0.62 2.60
C THR A 48 12.98 -1.29 1.28
N THR A 49 13.80 -2.34 1.34
CA THR A 49 14.29 -3.07 0.17
C THR A 49 13.40 -4.28 -0.17
N GLU A 50 13.47 -4.73 -1.42
CA GLU A 50 12.79 -5.95 -1.85
C GLU A 50 13.23 -7.19 -1.04
N SER A 51 14.52 -7.30 -0.71
CA SER A 51 15.05 -8.42 0.09
C SER A 51 14.48 -8.46 1.50
N GLN A 52 14.32 -7.31 2.16
CA GLN A 52 13.66 -7.24 3.48
C GLN A 52 12.19 -7.65 3.40
N LEU A 53 11.48 -7.23 2.35
CA LEU A 53 10.10 -7.67 2.12
C LEU A 53 10.04 -9.17 1.88
N TYR A 54 10.94 -9.72 1.06
CA TYR A 54 10.99 -11.16 0.83
C TYR A 54 11.21 -11.94 2.13
N GLU A 55 12.14 -11.51 2.98
CA GLU A 55 12.40 -12.16 4.28
C GLU A 55 11.18 -12.15 5.21
N VAL A 56 10.47 -11.00 5.31
CA VAL A 56 9.30 -10.89 6.18
C VAL A 56 8.12 -11.69 5.65
N PHE A 57 7.81 -11.53 4.36
CA PHE A 57 6.62 -12.14 3.76
C PHE A 57 6.77 -13.64 3.52
N SER A 58 8.00 -14.16 3.36
CA SER A 58 8.25 -15.60 3.27
C SER A 58 7.94 -16.37 4.56
N LYS A 59 7.66 -15.70 5.68
CA LYS A 59 7.31 -16.35 6.96
C LYS A 59 5.93 -17.00 6.95
N VAL A 60 5.05 -16.62 6.03
CA VAL A 60 3.65 -17.11 5.98
C VAL A 60 3.29 -17.82 4.69
N GLY A 61 4.20 -17.89 3.72
CA GLY A 61 3.97 -18.55 2.44
C GLY A 61 5.06 -18.26 1.41
N ASP A 62 5.01 -18.99 0.30
CA ASP A 62 5.99 -18.85 -0.78
C ASP A 62 5.71 -17.61 -1.62
N VAL A 63 6.64 -16.66 -1.59
CA VAL A 63 6.53 -15.40 -2.35
C VAL A 63 6.91 -15.66 -3.80
N LYS A 64 5.90 -15.71 -4.67
CA LYS A 64 6.05 -15.88 -6.12
C LYS A 64 6.71 -14.69 -6.79
N ARG A 65 6.31 -13.47 -6.39
CA ARG A 65 6.78 -12.23 -7.02
C ARG A 65 6.62 -11.03 -6.11
N ILE A 66 7.61 -10.14 -6.10
CA ILE A 66 7.50 -8.79 -5.57
C ILE A 66 7.67 -7.79 -6.72
N VAL A 67 6.86 -6.74 -6.72
CA VAL A 67 7.03 -5.60 -7.63
C VAL A 67 7.06 -4.33 -6.80
N MET A 68 8.25 -3.72 -6.70
CA MET A 68 8.44 -2.49 -5.95
C MET A 68 7.67 -1.33 -6.59
N GLY A 69 6.96 -0.57 -5.75
CA GLY A 69 6.29 0.66 -6.14
C GLY A 69 7.31 1.79 -6.27
N LEU A 70 7.36 2.41 -7.45
CA LEU A 70 8.34 3.42 -7.82
C LEU A 70 7.67 4.76 -8.09
N ASP A 71 8.39 5.85 -7.80
CA ASP A 71 8.07 7.17 -8.32
C ASP A 71 8.07 7.12 -9.86
N ARG A 72 7.00 7.63 -10.48
CA ARG A 72 6.80 7.57 -11.93
C ARG A 72 7.93 8.25 -12.71
N PHE A 73 8.55 9.29 -12.16
CA PHE A 73 9.57 10.09 -12.82
C PHE A 73 10.97 9.72 -12.36
N LYS A 74 11.22 9.67 -11.04
CA LYS A 74 12.54 9.41 -10.46
C LYS A 74 12.93 7.93 -10.49
N LYS A 75 11.96 7.03 -10.65
CA LYS A 75 12.15 5.57 -10.64
C LYS A 75 12.76 5.04 -9.33
N THR A 76 12.59 5.78 -8.24
CA THR A 76 13.01 5.37 -6.88
C THR A 76 11.81 4.81 -6.11
N PRO A 77 12.01 3.94 -5.10
CA PRO A 77 10.93 3.45 -4.26
C PRO A 77 10.08 4.59 -3.68
N CYS A 78 8.76 4.44 -3.71
CA CYS A 78 7.82 5.42 -3.17
C CYS A 78 6.86 4.82 -2.13
N GLY A 79 7.35 3.82 -1.37
CA GLY A 79 6.71 3.39 -0.14
C GLY A 79 5.50 2.46 -0.31
N PHE A 80 5.43 1.73 -1.43
CA PHE A 80 4.52 0.61 -1.57
C PHE A 80 5.13 -0.48 -2.45
N CYS A 81 4.52 -1.65 -2.48
CA CYS A 81 4.81 -2.69 -3.47
C CYS A 81 3.56 -3.52 -3.75
N PHE A 82 3.66 -4.36 -4.78
CA PHE A 82 2.76 -5.51 -4.96
C PHE A 82 3.50 -6.78 -4.61
N LEU A 83 2.82 -7.69 -3.95
CA LEU A 83 3.35 -9.00 -3.59
C LEU A 83 2.36 -10.07 -4.01
N THR A 84 2.82 -11.09 -4.70
CA THR A 84 2.00 -12.24 -5.12
C THR A 84 2.53 -13.49 -4.44
N TYR A 85 1.66 -14.19 -3.72
CA TYR A 85 1.91 -15.55 -3.22
C TYR A 85 1.55 -16.60 -4.28
N ASP A 86 1.99 -17.83 -4.07
CA ASP A 86 1.62 -18.94 -4.94
C ASP A 86 0.17 -19.42 -4.71
N THR A 87 -0.32 -19.36 -3.47
CA THR A 87 -1.67 -19.79 -3.11
C THR A 87 -2.50 -18.68 -2.45
N ARG A 88 -3.83 -18.86 -2.43
CA ARG A 88 -4.75 -17.91 -1.80
C ARG A 88 -4.64 -17.99 -0.29
N GLU A 89 -4.46 -19.20 0.24
CA GLU A 89 -4.33 -19.49 1.65
C GLU A 89 -3.15 -18.73 2.27
N GLU A 90 -1.99 -18.71 1.61
CA GLU A 90 -0.81 -17.93 2.03
C GLU A 90 -1.07 -16.43 2.05
N ALA A 91 -1.79 -15.91 1.04
CA ALA A 91 -2.18 -14.50 1.00
C ALA A 91 -3.16 -14.16 2.15
N GLU A 92 -4.04 -15.07 2.54
CA GLU A 92 -4.89 -14.89 3.73
C GLU A 92 -4.08 -14.92 5.03
N MET A 93 -3.07 -15.78 5.13
CA MET A 93 -2.16 -15.79 6.29
C MET A 93 -1.40 -14.46 6.39
N CYS A 94 -0.99 -13.88 5.27
CA CYS A 94 -0.42 -12.52 5.23
C CYS A 94 -1.41 -11.48 5.79
N MET A 95 -2.67 -11.52 5.38
CA MET A 95 -3.70 -10.62 5.90
C MET A 95 -3.94 -10.77 7.41
N ARG A 96 -3.85 -12.00 7.93
CA ARG A 96 -4.04 -12.30 9.37
C ARG A 96 -2.85 -11.92 10.23
N TYR A 97 -1.63 -12.19 9.77
CA TYR A 97 -0.44 -12.19 10.64
C TYR A 97 0.60 -11.14 10.29
N ILE A 98 0.65 -10.65 9.05
CA ILE A 98 1.63 -9.64 8.61
C ILE A 98 1.00 -8.24 8.54
N ASN A 99 -0.27 -8.15 8.14
CA ASN A 99 -0.99 -6.87 8.12
C ASN A 99 -0.94 -6.18 9.49
N GLY A 100 -0.63 -4.89 9.52
CA GLY A 100 -0.53 -4.13 10.76
C GLY A 100 0.73 -4.41 11.61
N THR A 101 1.65 -5.25 11.14
CA THR A 101 2.96 -5.42 11.79
C THR A 101 3.95 -4.34 11.37
N LYS A 102 5.14 -4.32 11.99
CA LYS A 102 6.18 -3.33 11.70
C LYS A 102 7.22 -3.84 10.71
N ILE A 103 7.57 -3.00 9.74
CA ILE A 103 8.78 -3.12 8.90
C ILE A 103 9.47 -1.75 8.89
N ASP A 104 10.77 -1.70 9.20
CA ASP A 104 11.54 -0.47 9.37
C ASP A 104 10.84 0.57 10.27
N ASP A 105 10.37 0.12 11.43
CA ASP A 105 9.59 0.90 12.42
C ASP A 105 8.25 1.47 11.95
N ARG A 106 7.75 1.03 10.78
CA ARG A 106 6.47 1.47 10.23
C ARG A 106 5.43 0.36 10.28
N ILE A 107 4.25 0.69 10.80
CA ILE A 107 3.09 -0.20 10.73
C ILE A 107 2.63 -0.32 9.28
N ILE A 108 2.85 -1.47 8.66
CA ILE A 108 2.48 -1.69 7.26
C ILE A 108 0.99 -1.99 7.13
N ARG A 109 0.45 -1.75 5.94
CA ARG A 109 -0.94 -2.10 5.60
C ARG A 109 -0.93 -2.97 4.36
N THR A 110 -1.60 -4.12 4.43
CA THR A 110 -1.82 -4.99 3.27
C THR A 110 -3.28 -4.96 2.85
N ASP A 111 -3.53 -5.01 1.55
CA ASP A 111 -4.88 -5.12 0.97
C ASP A 111 -4.87 -6.08 -0.19
N TRP A 112 -6.02 -6.72 -0.41
CA TRP A 112 -6.27 -7.47 -1.63
C TRP A 112 -6.12 -6.58 -2.86
N ASP A 113 -5.47 -7.12 -3.88
CA ASP A 113 -5.26 -6.46 -5.14
C ASP A 113 -5.70 -7.34 -6.31
N ALA A 114 -6.43 -6.76 -7.27
CA ALA A 114 -7.06 -7.51 -8.37
C ALA A 114 -6.06 -8.18 -9.35
N GLY A 115 -4.76 -8.04 -9.11
CA GLY A 115 -3.67 -8.59 -9.90
C GLY A 115 -2.75 -7.51 -10.42
N PHE A 116 -1.45 -7.79 -10.41
CA PHE A 116 -0.46 -6.88 -10.96
C PHE A 116 -0.63 -6.75 -12.48
N ILE A 117 -0.55 -5.51 -12.97
CA ILE A 117 -0.52 -5.17 -14.40
C ILE A 117 0.59 -4.15 -14.59
N GLU A 118 1.33 -4.29 -15.69
CA GLU A 118 2.41 -3.36 -16.04
C GLU A 118 1.92 -1.90 -16.05
N GLY A 119 2.74 -1.02 -15.47
CA GLY A 119 2.41 0.39 -15.23
C GLY A 119 1.86 0.67 -13.84
N ARG A 120 1.28 -0.33 -13.14
CA ARG A 120 0.76 -0.13 -11.77
C ARG A 120 1.86 0.05 -10.72
N GLN A 121 3.09 -0.33 -11.03
CA GLN A 121 4.24 -0.07 -10.16
C GLN A 121 4.53 1.43 -9.99
N TYR A 122 4.01 2.30 -10.86
CA TYR A 122 4.28 3.72 -10.76
C TYR A 122 3.26 4.45 -9.88
N GLY A 123 3.79 5.29 -8.97
CA GLY A 123 3.00 6.22 -8.19
C GLY A 123 2.10 7.10 -9.06
N ARG A 124 0.89 7.38 -8.57
CA ARG A 124 -0.16 8.10 -9.29
C ARG A 124 -0.31 9.57 -8.88
N GLY A 125 0.50 10.03 -7.93
CA GLY A 125 0.58 11.45 -7.59
C GLY A 125 1.00 12.29 -8.79
N ARG A 126 0.56 13.55 -8.80
CA ARG A 126 1.00 14.58 -9.75
C ARG A 126 2.52 14.74 -9.76
N SER A 127 3.16 14.65 -8.60
CA SER A 127 4.59 14.75 -8.37
C SER A 127 5.40 13.50 -8.73
N GLY A 128 4.73 12.38 -9.03
CA GLY A 128 5.34 11.10 -9.39
C GLY A 128 5.21 10.02 -8.31
N GLY A 129 5.18 10.41 -7.03
CA GLY A 129 5.01 9.51 -5.89
C GLY A 129 3.57 9.02 -5.67
N GLN A 130 3.25 8.55 -4.46
CA GLN A 130 1.87 8.16 -4.13
C GLN A 130 0.98 9.40 -3.94
N VAL A 131 -0.31 9.31 -4.31
CA VAL A 131 -1.29 10.41 -4.10
C VAL A 131 -1.36 10.82 -2.62
N ARG A 132 -1.26 9.86 -1.70
CA ARG A 132 -1.23 10.11 -0.25
C ARG A 132 -0.08 11.01 0.18
N ASP A 133 1.10 10.87 -0.44
CA ASP A 133 2.29 11.64 -0.08
C ASP A 133 2.23 13.09 -0.62
N GLU A 134 1.23 13.42 -1.45
CA GLU A 134 1.04 14.80 -1.94
C GLU A 134 0.40 15.70 -0.89
N CYS A 135 -0.63 15.18 -0.22
CA CYS A 135 -1.46 15.91 0.72
C CYS A 135 -1.07 15.69 2.20
N ARG A 136 -0.01 14.92 2.46
CA ARG A 136 0.42 14.63 3.83
C ARG A 136 0.89 15.90 4.54
N GLN A 137 0.39 16.12 5.76
CA GLN A 137 0.71 17.30 6.56
C GLN A 137 1.88 17.09 7.52
N ASP A 138 2.03 15.89 8.04
CA ASP A 138 3.11 15.51 8.94
C ASP A 138 4.45 15.34 8.21
N PHE A 139 5.52 15.66 8.93
CA PHE A 139 6.88 15.36 8.52
C PHE A 139 7.20 13.89 8.79
N ASP A 140 7.75 13.22 7.79
CA ASP A 140 8.16 11.82 7.91
C ASP A 140 9.44 11.59 7.08
N ALA A 141 10.56 11.45 7.78
CA ALA A 141 11.88 11.28 7.18
C ALA A 141 11.96 10.03 6.28
N ASN A 142 11.24 8.96 6.63
CA ASN A 142 11.18 7.72 5.87
C ASN A 142 10.31 7.83 4.60
N ARG A 143 9.77 9.01 4.33
CA ARG A 143 8.90 9.34 3.21
C ARG A 143 9.29 10.67 2.56
N GLY A 144 10.56 11.06 2.66
CA GLY A 144 11.10 12.27 2.02
C GLY A 144 10.72 13.60 2.68
N GLY A 145 10.24 13.59 3.92
CA GLY A 145 9.93 14.80 4.70
C GLY A 145 8.45 15.19 4.68
N PHE A 146 8.14 16.46 4.45
CA PHE A 146 6.75 16.94 4.34
C PHE A 146 6.09 16.48 3.03
N GLY A 147 4.75 16.43 3.01
CA GLY A 147 4.01 16.17 1.78
C GLY A 147 4.30 17.22 0.70
N GLN A 148 4.20 16.82 -0.57
CA GLN A 148 4.68 17.62 -1.70
C GLN A 148 4.00 18.98 -1.85
N LEU A 149 2.72 19.11 -1.47
CA LEU A 149 2.02 20.40 -1.50
C LEU A 149 2.57 21.37 -0.46
N LEU A 150 2.84 20.90 0.75
CA LEU A 150 3.47 21.70 1.81
C LEU A 150 4.93 22.04 1.50
N ALA A 151 5.70 21.06 1.02
CA ALA A 151 7.11 21.26 0.68
C ALA A 151 7.33 22.31 -0.41
N LYS A 152 6.33 22.51 -1.29
CA LYS A 152 6.35 23.53 -2.35
C LYS A 152 5.73 24.88 -1.93
N GLY A 153 5.41 25.07 -0.64
CA GLY A 153 4.79 26.29 -0.13
C GLY A 153 3.33 26.48 -0.55
N GLY A 154 2.64 25.40 -0.93
CA GLY A 154 1.31 25.41 -1.54
C GLY A 154 0.14 25.54 -0.57
N PHE A 155 0.25 26.37 0.48
CA PHE A 155 -0.93 26.94 1.13
C PHE A 155 -1.09 28.37 0.61
N SER A 156 -2.02 28.57 -0.31
CA SER A 156 -2.59 29.91 -0.47
C SER A 156 -3.32 30.24 0.83
N GLU A 157 -2.82 31.23 1.58
CA GLU A 157 -3.59 31.87 2.64
C GLU A 157 -4.87 32.45 2.03
N THR A 158 -5.98 31.74 2.14
CA THR A 158 -7.31 32.33 2.00
C THR A 158 -8.14 31.98 3.22
N SER A 159 -7.81 32.60 4.35
CA SER A 159 -8.80 32.93 5.39
C SER A 159 -8.27 34.00 6.33
N SER A 160 -7.96 35.16 5.76
CA SER A 160 -8.06 36.43 6.49
C SER A 160 -9.29 37.14 5.93
N LEU A 161 -10.11 37.68 6.84
CA LEU A 161 -11.40 38.37 6.68
C LEU A 161 -12.61 37.46 6.89
N HIS A 162 -13.10 37.40 8.12
CA HIS A 162 -14.44 37.92 8.45
C HIS A 162 -14.32 38.65 9.79
N HIS A 163 -14.72 39.92 9.74
CA HIS A 163 -14.79 40.86 10.85
C HIS A 163 -16.17 40.81 11.49
#